data_AF-A0A7R9MR22-F1
#
_entry.id   AF-A0A7R9MR22-F1
#
_cell.length_a   1.000
_cell.length_b   1.000
_cell.length_c   1.000
_cell.angle_alpha   90.00
_cell.angle_beta   90.00
_cell.angle_gamma   90.00
#
_symmetry.space_group_name_H-M   'P 1'
#
loop_
_entity.id
_entity.type
_entity.pdbx_description
1 polymer ?
#
loop_
_entity_poly.entity_id
_entity_poly.type
_entity_poly.pdbx_seq_one_letter_code
_entity_poly.pdbx_strand_id
1 'polypeptide(L)'
;MDLNDLFMSCKKGDVNRVKQLVEQKEVELNVRDRWDSTPLYYACLCGHTNVVRYLLKSGARCEANTFDGERCVYGSLTPEIRNILVKDYV
;
A
#
# COMPACT_ATOMS: atom_id res chain seq x y z
N MET A 1 6.35 16.60 -2.68
CA MET A 1 5.95 15.25 -3.11
C MET A 1 4.56 15.33 -3.73
N ASP A 2 4.34 14.80 -4.93
CA ASP A 2 2.97 14.69 -5.46
C ASP A 2 2.37 13.38 -4.95
N LEU A 3 1.48 13.47 -3.95
CA LEU A 3 0.81 12.30 -3.39
C LEU A 3 0.05 11.53 -4.48
N ASN A 4 -0.47 12.23 -5.50
CA ASN A 4 -1.12 11.58 -6.64
C ASN A 4 -0.17 10.67 -7.39
N ASP A 5 1.11 11.02 -7.50
CA ASP A 5 2.12 10.20 -8.17
C ASP A 5 2.38 8.91 -7.37
N LEU A 6 2.40 8.98 -6.04
CA LEU A 6 2.48 7.78 -5.20
C LEU A 6 1.26 6.87 -5.41
N PHE A 7 0.04 7.42 -5.34
CA PHE A 7 -1.20 6.67 -5.59
C PHE A 7 -1.21 6.02 -6.98
N MET A 8 -0.85 6.78 -8.02
CA MET A 8 -0.83 6.29 -9.40
C MET A 8 0.25 5.23 -9.62
N SER A 9 1.42 5.39 -9.00
CA SER A 9 2.50 4.40 -9.06
C SER A 9 2.09 3.10 -8.36
N CYS A 10 1.43 3.18 -7.20
CA CYS A 10 0.89 2.02 -6.50
C CYS A 10 -0.20 1.31 -7.32
N LYS A 11 -1.11 2.06 -7.95
CA LYS A 11 -2.16 1.52 -8.82
C LYS A 11 -1.60 0.84 -10.08
N LYS A 12 -0.54 1.39 -10.67
CA LYS A 12 0.14 0.83 -11.86
C LYS A 12 1.07 -0.33 -11.55
N GLY A 13 1.53 -0.45 -10.30
CA GLY A 13 2.51 -1.46 -9.90
C GLY A 13 3.97 -1.05 -10.18
N ASP A 14 4.23 0.25 -10.38
CA ASP A 14 5.57 0.76 -10.67
C ASP A 14 6.40 0.82 -9.39
N VAL A 15 6.98 -0.33 -9.01
CA VAL A 15 7.77 -0.46 -7.79
C VAL A 15 9.01 0.42 -7.78
N ASN A 16 9.59 0.73 -8.94
CA ASN A 16 10.78 1.58 -9.03
C ASN A 16 10.41 3.04 -8.75
N ARG A 17 9.27 3.51 -9.31
CA ARG A 17 8.77 4.85 -9.01
C ARG A 17 8.35 4.98 -7.55
N VAL A 18 7.67 3.97 -7.00
CA VAL A 18 7.33 3.94 -5.56
C VAL A 18 8.60 4.03 -4.71
N LYS A 19 9.64 3.25 -5.00
CA LYS A 19 10.93 3.33 -4.29
C LYS A 19 11.53 4.73 -4.31
N GLN A 20 11.67 5.31 -5.51
CA GLN A 20 12.20 6.66 -5.66
C GLN A 20 11.42 7.71 -4.89
N LEU A 21 10.08 7.58 -4.86
CA LEU A 21 9.21 8.49 -4.13
C LEU A 21 9.38 8.34 -2.62
N VAL A 22 9.38 7.10 -2.11
CA VAL A 22 9.48 6.80 -0.67
C VAL A 22 10.87 7.11 -0.09
N GLU A 23 11.92 7.00 -0.90
CA GLU A 23 13.30 7.32 -0.48
C GLU A 23 13.58 8.83 -0.43
N GLN A 24 12.75 9.67 -1.05
CA GLN A 24 12.79 11.12 -0.86
C GLN A 24 12.25 11.43 0.55
N LYS A 25 13.12 11.92 1.46
CA LYS A 25 12.84 12.11 2.89
C LYS A 25 11.41 12.60 3.21
N GLU A 26 10.83 12.00 4.27
CA GLU A 26 9.56 12.38 4.94
C GLU A 26 8.27 12.06 4.18
N VAL A 27 8.21 10.93 3.47
CA VAL A 27 6.93 10.44 2.93
C VAL A 27 6.08 9.82 4.03
N GLU A 28 4.90 10.40 4.26
CA GLU A 28 3.83 9.73 5.00
C GLU A 28 3.14 8.69 4.11
N LEU A 29 3.27 7.40 4.46
CA LEU A 29 2.75 6.29 3.65
C LEU A 29 1.27 5.98 3.90
N ASN A 30 0.71 6.50 4.99
CA ASN A 30 -0.67 6.30 5.38
C ASN A 30 -1.56 7.52 5.03
N VAL A 31 -1.11 8.35 4.08
CA VAL A 31 -1.93 9.42 3.52
C VAL A 31 -3.20 8.88 2.89
N ARG A 32 -4.23 9.72 2.87
CA ARG A 32 -5.54 9.40 2.29
C ARG A 32 -5.82 10.32 1.11
N ASP A 33 -6.38 9.73 0.07
CA ASP A 33 -6.94 10.50 -1.04
C ASP A 33 -8.38 10.93 -0.76
N ARG A 34 -9.04 11.51 -1.77
CA ARG A 34 -10.44 11.96 -1.70
C ARG A 34 -11.46 10.83 -1.52
N TRP A 35 -11.05 9.57 -1.62
CA TRP A 35 -11.88 8.38 -1.40
C TRP A 35 -11.48 7.63 -0.12
N ASP A 36 -10.76 8.31 0.77
CA ASP A 36 -10.29 7.76 2.04
C ASP A 36 -9.45 6.48 1.85
N SER A 37 -8.73 6.41 0.73
CA SER A 37 -7.92 5.24 0.35
C SER A 37 -6.44 5.53 0.54
N THR A 38 -5.69 4.51 0.98
CA THR A 38 -4.24 4.58 1.18
C THR A 38 -3.48 4.06 -0.05
N PRO A 39 -2.20 4.46 -0.24
CA PRO A 39 -1.35 3.91 -1.30
C PRO A 39 -1.25 2.38 -1.23
N LEU A 40 -1.18 1.82 -0.01
CA LEU A 40 -1.15 0.39 0.23
C LEU A 40 -2.43 -0.29 -0.28
N TYR A 41 -3.61 0.29 -0.01
CA TYR A 41 -4.88 -0.25 -0.50
C TYR A 41 -4.91 -0.38 -2.03
N TYR A 42 -4.42 0.61 -2.79
CA TYR A 42 -4.36 0.49 -4.26
C TYR A 42 -3.40 -0.59 -4.74
N ALA A 43 -2.26 -0.76 -4.08
CA ALA A 43 -1.33 -1.85 -4.41
C ALA A 43 -1.98 -3.23 -4.16
N CYS A 44 -2.75 -3.36 -3.05
CA CYS A 44 -3.51 -4.57 -2.74
C CYS A 44 -4.63 -4.82 -3.75
N LEU A 45 -5.43 -3.80 -4.05
CA LEU A 45 -6.57 -3.85 -4.96
C LEU A 45 -6.16 -4.22 -6.38
N CYS A 46 -5.01 -3.74 -6.84
CA CYS A 46 -4.52 -3.99 -8.19
C CYS A 46 -3.60 -5.23 -8.29
N GLY A 47 -3.34 -5.94 -7.20
CA GLY A 47 -2.57 -7.19 -7.24
C GLY A 47 -1.06 -7.04 -7.29
N HIS A 48 -0.52 -5.88 -6.90
CA HIS A 48 0.90 -5.58 -7.05
C HIS A 48 1.71 -6.01 -5.83
N THR A 49 1.91 -7.32 -5.68
CA THR A 49 2.63 -7.94 -4.55
C THR A 49 3.97 -7.27 -4.21
N ASN A 50 4.77 -6.93 -5.23
CA ASN A 50 6.07 -6.30 -5.03
C ASN A 50 5.97 -4.90 -4.41
N VAL A 51 4.94 -4.13 -4.80
CA VAL A 51 4.66 -2.81 -4.22
C VAL A 51 4.14 -2.96 -2.79
N VAL A 52 3.23 -3.91 -2.55
CA VAL A 52 2.71 -4.21 -1.20
C VAL A 52 3.86 -4.51 -0.24
N ARG A 53 4.75 -5.47 -0.59
CA ARG A 53 5.90 -5.82 0.25
C ARG A 53 6.82 -4.63 0.50
N TYR A 54 7.03 -3.78 -0.49
CA TYR A 54 7.89 -2.62 -0.33
C TYR A 54 7.27 -1.58 0.61
N LEU A 55 5.99 -1.23 0.41
CA LEU A 55 5.29 -0.27 1.27
C LEU A 55 5.25 -0.72 2.73
N LEU A 56 4.94 -2.00 3.00
CA LEU A 56 4.95 -2.56 4.35
C LEU A 56 6.35 -2.47 4.98
N LYS A 57 7.40 -2.86 4.25
CA LYS A 57 8.80 -2.74 4.71
C LYS A 57 9.21 -1.30 4.98
N SER A 58 8.64 -0.34 4.27
CA SER A 58 8.89 1.10 4.46
C SER A 58 8.03 1.74 5.55
N GLY A 59 7.18 0.97 6.25
CA GLY A 59 6.39 1.44 7.39
C GLY A 59 4.94 1.84 7.07
N ALA A 60 4.40 1.44 5.91
CA ALA A 60 2.96 1.53 5.67
C ALA A 60 2.22 0.64 6.67
N ARG A 61 1.16 1.17 7.30
CA ARG A 61 0.41 0.48 8.35
C ARG A 61 -0.80 -0.22 7.75
N CYS A 62 -0.99 -1.48 8.16
CA CYS A 62 -2.16 -2.29 7.84
C CYS A 62 -2.52 -3.09 9.08
N GLU A 63 -3.16 -2.43 10.05
CA GLU A 63 -3.47 -3.04 11.34
C GLU A 63 -4.78 -3.83 11.28
N ALA A 64 -4.80 -5.01 11.90
CA ALA A 64 -5.99 -5.86 11.95
C ALA A 64 -7.13 -5.12 12.65
N ASN A 65 -8.37 -5.37 12.23
CA ASN A 65 -9.56 -4.76 12.82
C ASN A 65 -9.62 -3.22 12.70
N THR A 66 -8.83 -2.63 11.80
CA THR A 66 -8.95 -1.22 11.40
C THR A 66 -9.63 -1.12 10.04
N PHE A 67 -10.28 0.01 9.77
CA PHE A 67 -10.92 0.25 8.47
C PHE A 67 -9.95 0.04 7.30
N ASP A 68 -8.70 0.51 7.43
CA ASP A 68 -7.67 0.37 6.41
C ASP A 68 -7.19 -1.07 6.27
N GLY A 69 -6.99 -1.77 7.39
CA GLY A 69 -6.55 -3.17 7.40
C GLY A 69 -7.57 -4.11 6.76
N GLU A 70 -8.84 -3.99 7.16
CA GLU A 70 -9.93 -4.77 6.59
C GLU A 70 -10.07 -4.50 5.08
N ARG A 71 -9.96 -3.24 4.64
CA ARG A 71 -10.00 -2.89 3.20
C ARG A 71 -8.84 -3.49 2.42
N CYS A 72 -7.63 -3.46 2.95
CA CYS A 72 -6.48 -4.07 2.27
C CYS A 72 -6.65 -5.59 2.17
N VAL A 73 -7.16 -6.25 3.22
CA VAL A 73 -7.39 -7.71 3.22
C VAL A 73 -8.54 -8.12 2.32
N TYR A 74 -9.72 -7.52 2.44
CA TYR A 74 -10.87 -7.88 1.60
C TYR A 74 -10.71 -7.39 0.16
N GLY A 75 -10.06 -6.25 -0.04
CA GLY A 75 -9.79 -5.68 -1.35
C GLY A 75 -8.61 -6.33 -2.08
N SER A 76 -7.82 -7.18 -1.42
CA SER A 76 -6.66 -7.83 -2.06
C SER A 76 -7.06 -8.68 -3.27
N LEU A 77 -6.44 -8.41 -4.43
CA LEU A 77 -6.74 -9.11 -5.67
C LEU A 77 -6.35 -10.60 -5.62
N THR A 78 -5.29 -10.92 -4.88
CA THR A 78 -4.72 -12.27 -4.84
C THR A 78 -4.64 -12.82 -3.42
N PRO A 79 -4.80 -14.15 -3.23
CA PRO A 79 -4.57 -14.80 -1.94
C PRO A 79 -3.15 -14.61 -1.41
N GLU A 80 -2.16 -14.44 -2.30
CA GLU A 80 -0.79 -14.14 -1.89
C GLU A 80 -0.70 -12.83 -1.12
N ILE A 81 -1.30 -11.75 -1.64
CA ILE A 81 -1.31 -10.44 -0.97
C ILE A 81 -2.04 -10.54 0.35
N ARG A 82 -3.20 -11.22 0.38
CA ARG A 82 -3.92 -11.48 1.63
C ARG A 82 -3.01 -12.11 2.66
N ASN A 83 -2.31 -13.19 2.30
CA ASN A 83 -1.41 -13.90 3.20
C ASN A 83 -0.23 -13.06 3.69
N ILE A 84 0.25 -12.10 2.89
CA ILE A 84 1.28 -11.13 3.33
C ILE A 84 0.71 -10.25 4.42
N LEU A 85 -0.43 -9.61 4.16
CA LEU A 85 -1.08 -8.71 5.11
C LEU A 85 -1.44 -9.44 6.41
N VAL A 86 -1.88 -10.71 6.32
CA VAL A 86 -2.27 -11.49 7.49
C VAL A 86 -1.07 -11.92 8.34
N LYS A 87 0.09 -12.16 7.72
CA LYS A 87 1.32 -12.53 8.43
C LYS A 87 1.96 -11.36 9.16
N ASP A 88 1.80 -10.16 8.63
CA ASP A 88 2.33 -8.93 9.23
C ASP A 88 1.35 -8.31 10.26
N TYR A 89 0.25 -8.99 10.62
CA TYR A 89 -0.71 -8.59 11.67
C TYR A 89 -0.23 -8.82 13.12
N VAL A 90 1.01 -9.27 13.33
CA VAL A 90 1.52 -9.67 14.65
C VAL A 90 2.47 -8.63 15.22
#